data_AF-A0A0G2EW33-F1
#
_entry.id   AF-A0A0G2EW33-F1
#
_cell.length_a   1.000
_cell.length_b   1.000
_cell.length_c   1.000
_cell.angle_alpha   90.00
_cell.angle_beta   90.00
_cell.angle_gamma   90.00
#
_symmetry.space_group_name_H-M   'P 1'
#
loop_
_entity.id
_entity.type
_entity.pdbx_description
1 polymer ?
#
loop_
_entity_poly.entity_id
_entity_poly.type
_entity_poly.pdbx_seq_one_letter_code
_entity_poly.pdbx_strand_id
1 'polypeptide(L)'
;MSFLKALTLVVLALSQFTHAIPYPTHNPHEARKQSSLEPSPGSNSKSNPEKRSIFNVDRIPDTGEKAALTQGLKDAVAVAKMALAKMDDDKHKDKVTQWFGPSADHPPVVKQVFQNFVGGATNELGPVVVWDVDYGRRGGRPFCLATDAQGRKGTAYFWPRRGRPGMHFCPKFFGRKNARDYVAGGCGNVSANIDTETVGRAFQGANVLHEFMHYDKVGLEAVGEQIGDFAYGAYDCFDLQNDRVKLGSRKTTENADNYVYFAMHIWLTETCGRDFAYPRGEEDN
;
A
#
# COMPACT_ATOMS: atom_id res chain seq x y z
N MET A 1 51.01 3.96 37.93
CA MET A 1 50.86 2.72 38.73
C MET A 1 49.57 2.85 39.51
N SER A 2 48.48 2.27 38.99
CA SER A 2 47.85 1.06 39.51
C SER A 2 46.67 1.42 40.44
N PHE A 3 45.43 1.28 39.95
CA PHE A 3 44.50 0.16 40.26
C PHE A 3 43.81 0.39 41.63
N LEU A 4 42.49 0.29 41.82
CA LEU A 4 41.61 -0.84 41.50
C LEU A 4 40.15 -0.53 41.99
N LYS A 5 39.14 -0.94 41.20
CA LYS A 5 37.77 -1.46 41.54
C LYS A 5 36.80 -0.58 42.38
N ALA A 6 35.67 -0.13 41.82
CA ALA A 6 34.41 -0.86 41.50
C ALA A 6 33.63 -1.32 42.74
N LEU A 7 32.45 -0.73 42.95
CA LEU A 7 31.30 -1.39 43.58
C LEU A 7 29.98 -0.81 43.05
N THR A 8 29.27 -1.63 42.30
CA THR A 8 27.89 -1.45 41.88
C THR A 8 26.98 -1.85 43.05
N LEU A 9 25.97 -1.05 43.38
CA LEU A 9 24.84 -1.51 44.20
C LEU A 9 23.55 -0.89 43.71
N VAL A 10 22.75 -1.77 43.11
CA VAL A 10 21.36 -1.62 42.70
C VAL A 10 20.50 -1.47 43.94
N VAL A 11 19.65 -0.44 43.99
CA VAL A 11 18.44 -0.44 44.82
C VAL A 11 17.28 -0.04 43.94
N LEU A 12 16.45 -1.03 43.63
CA LEU A 12 15.06 -0.86 43.23
C LEU A 12 14.31 -0.14 44.37
N ALA A 13 13.57 0.91 44.03
CA ALA A 13 12.41 1.34 44.79
C ALA A 13 11.23 1.47 43.82
N LEU A 14 10.46 0.39 43.79
CA LEU A 14 9.12 0.29 43.24
C LEU A 14 8.13 1.04 44.13
N SER A 15 7.00 1.36 43.51
CA SER A 15 5.68 1.68 44.07
C SER A 15 5.46 3.13 44.50
N GLN A 16 4.54 3.81 43.82
CA GLN A 16 3.16 3.90 44.32
C GLN A 16 2.14 3.85 43.18
N PHE A 17 1.06 3.13 43.50
CA PHE A 17 -0.07 2.73 42.66
C PHE A 17 -1.12 3.84 42.50
N THR A 18 -1.80 3.87 41.35
CA THR A 18 -3.25 4.12 41.24
C THR A 18 -3.81 3.26 40.10
N HIS A 19 -4.26 2.04 40.41
CA HIS A 19 -5.68 1.63 40.36
C HIS A 19 -6.35 1.86 38.99
N ALA A 20 -6.11 0.93 38.05
CA ALA A 20 -7.01 0.72 36.92
C ALA A 20 -8.03 -0.38 37.28
N ILE A 21 -9.29 -0.03 37.04
CA ILE A 21 -10.54 -0.73 37.31
C ILE A 21 -10.56 -2.11 36.60
N PRO A 22 -11.14 -3.17 37.22
CA PRO A 22 -11.31 -4.46 36.55
C PRO A 22 -12.30 -4.32 35.40
N TYR A 23 -11.86 -4.65 34.19
CA TYR A 23 -12.75 -4.77 33.04
C TYR A 23 -13.58 -6.06 33.16
N PRO A 24 -14.92 -5.99 33.10
CA PRO A 24 -15.73 -7.19 33.12
C PRO A 24 -15.66 -7.91 31.78
N THR A 25 -15.49 -9.22 31.88
CA THR A 25 -15.71 -10.22 30.84
C THR A 25 -17.19 -10.23 30.41
N HIS A 26 -17.50 -9.86 29.17
CA HIS A 26 -18.71 -10.31 28.49
C HIS A 26 -18.54 -10.40 26.95
N ASN A 27 -18.79 -11.62 26.45
CA ASN A 27 -19.17 -12.05 25.10
C ASN A 27 -18.40 -11.54 23.86
N PRO A 28 -17.48 -12.35 23.29
CA PRO A 28 -17.04 -12.21 21.91
C PRO A 28 -18.00 -12.99 20.99
N HIS A 29 -19.26 -12.56 20.92
CA HIS A 29 -20.20 -13.07 19.92
C HIS A 29 -21.03 -11.94 19.35
N GLU A 30 -20.37 -10.99 18.65
CA GLU A 30 -20.99 -10.19 17.57
C GLU A 30 -19.94 -9.34 16.84
N ALA A 31 -18.99 -10.03 16.18
CA ALA A 31 -18.21 -9.44 15.09
C ALA A 31 -18.04 -10.49 14.00
N ARG A 32 -19.17 -11.09 13.59
CA ARG A 32 -19.25 -12.03 12.47
C ARG A 32 -20.24 -11.52 11.43
N LYS A 33 -19.85 -10.45 10.75
CA LYS A 33 -20.11 -10.26 9.32
C LYS A 33 -18.83 -9.81 8.65
N GLN A 34 -17.81 -10.68 8.72
CA GLN A 34 -16.87 -10.78 7.61
C GLN A 34 -17.70 -11.12 6.38
N SER A 35 -17.68 -10.25 5.39
CA SER A 35 -18.26 -10.50 4.07
C SER A 35 -17.56 -11.74 3.48
N SER A 36 -18.19 -12.89 3.68
CA SER A 36 -17.85 -14.15 3.04
C SER A 36 -18.08 -13.98 1.54
N LEU A 37 -17.00 -13.98 0.78
CA LEU A 37 -17.01 -14.36 -0.64
C LEU A 37 -17.11 -15.89 -0.73
N GLU A 38 -18.19 -16.46 -0.18
CA GLU A 38 -18.63 -17.82 -0.49
C GLU A 38 -20.17 -17.84 -0.58
N PRO A 39 -20.75 -18.45 -1.62
CA PRO A 39 -22.19 -18.43 -1.83
C PRO A 39 -22.90 -19.38 -0.85
N SER A 40 -23.91 -18.87 -0.15
CA SER A 40 -24.91 -19.73 0.49
C SER A 40 -25.74 -20.46 -0.58
N PRO A 41 -25.93 -21.79 -0.47
CA PRO A 41 -26.77 -22.53 -1.40
C PRO A 41 -28.23 -22.21 -1.09
N GLY A 42 -28.94 -21.54 -2.01
CA GLY A 42 -30.41 -21.43 -1.94
C GLY A 42 -31.05 -20.11 -2.33
N SER A 43 -30.33 -19.11 -2.85
CA SER A 43 -30.93 -17.84 -3.30
C SER A 43 -30.95 -17.72 -4.83
N ASN A 44 -32.09 -18.07 -5.44
CA ASN A 44 -32.44 -17.67 -6.80
C ASN A 44 -32.70 -16.15 -6.84
N SER A 45 -31.65 -15.35 -7.01
CA SER A 45 -31.77 -13.94 -7.38
C SER A 45 -30.70 -13.57 -8.38
N LYS A 46 -31.13 -12.86 -9.43
CA LYS A 46 -30.37 -12.45 -10.61
C LYS A 46 -29.20 -11.52 -10.23
N SER A 47 -28.14 -11.59 -11.05
CA SER A 47 -26.83 -10.92 -10.95
C SER A 47 -25.93 -11.38 -9.80
N ASN A 48 -25.44 -12.61 -9.92
CA ASN A 48 -24.22 -13.03 -9.25
C ASN A 48 -23.08 -12.17 -9.81
N PRO A 49 -22.32 -11.40 -9.00
CA PRO A 49 -21.16 -10.68 -9.50
C PRO A 49 -20.14 -11.74 -9.92
N GLU A 50 -20.05 -12.01 -11.22
CA GLU A 50 -18.97 -12.80 -11.78
C GLU A 50 -17.66 -12.31 -11.15
N LYS A 51 -16.90 -13.26 -10.59
CA LYS A 51 -15.57 -13.05 -10.02
C LYS A 51 -14.81 -12.06 -10.90
N ARG A 52 -14.63 -10.83 -10.41
CA ARG A 52 -13.76 -9.84 -11.01
C ARG A 52 -12.36 -10.46 -11.14
N SER A 53 -11.98 -10.94 -12.32
CA SER A 53 -10.62 -11.43 -12.57
C SER A 53 -9.71 -10.27 -12.98
N ILE A 54 -9.77 -9.14 -12.25
CA ILE A 54 -8.91 -7.98 -12.50
C ILE A 54 -7.44 -8.39 -12.41
N PHE A 55 -7.16 -9.40 -11.59
CA PHE A 55 -5.84 -9.93 -11.31
C PHE A 55 -5.84 -11.43 -11.58
N ASN A 56 -5.37 -11.82 -12.76
CA ASN A 56 -5.25 -13.21 -13.16
C ASN A 56 -3.88 -13.75 -12.71
N VAL A 57 -3.90 -14.60 -11.69
CA VAL A 57 -2.73 -15.30 -11.14
C VAL A 57 -2.64 -16.75 -11.62
N ASP A 58 -3.44 -17.17 -12.61
CA ASP A 58 -3.54 -18.58 -13.01
C ASP A 58 -2.21 -19.16 -13.47
N ARG A 59 -1.35 -18.30 -14.02
CA ARG A 59 -0.01 -18.66 -14.50
C ARG A 59 0.99 -18.95 -13.38
N ILE A 60 0.71 -18.54 -12.14
CA ILE A 60 1.59 -18.76 -11.00
C ILE A 60 1.46 -20.23 -10.54
N PRO A 61 2.53 -21.03 -10.65
CA PRO A 61 2.48 -22.46 -10.34
C PRO A 61 2.49 -22.72 -8.83
N ASP A 62 3.21 -21.90 -8.06
CA ASP A 62 3.29 -22.05 -6.61
C ASP A 62 1.98 -21.59 -5.95
N THR A 63 1.37 -22.47 -5.16
CA THR A 63 0.08 -22.20 -4.50
C THR A 63 0.19 -21.14 -3.39
N GLY A 64 1.35 -21.07 -2.73
CA GLY A 64 1.62 -20.07 -1.69
C GLY A 64 1.79 -18.68 -2.28
N GLU A 65 2.56 -18.55 -3.35
CA GLU A 65 2.71 -17.30 -4.11
C GLU A 65 1.38 -16.84 -4.70
N LYS A 66 0.60 -17.75 -5.29
CA LYS A 66 -0.76 -17.47 -5.78
C LYS A 66 -1.66 -16.93 -4.67
N ALA A 67 -1.62 -17.54 -3.48
CA ALA A 67 -2.38 -17.08 -2.32
C ALA A 67 -1.91 -15.71 -1.83
N ALA A 68 -0.59 -15.48 -1.75
CA ALA A 68 0.00 -14.20 -1.34
C ALA A 68 -0.36 -13.06 -2.31
N LEU A 69 -0.27 -13.29 -3.62
CA LEU A 69 -0.69 -12.35 -4.65
C LEU A 69 -2.19 -12.02 -4.54
N THR A 70 -3.02 -13.06 -4.39
CA THR A 70 -4.47 -12.89 -4.22
C THR A 70 -4.79 -12.10 -2.95
N GLN A 71 -4.08 -12.35 -1.84
CA GLN A 71 -4.25 -11.61 -0.60
C GLN A 71 -3.75 -10.17 -0.72
N GLY A 72 -2.60 -9.94 -1.36
CA GLY A 72 -2.06 -8.61 -1.63
C GLY A 72 -3.04 -7.74 -2.43
N LEU A 73 -3.74 -8.31 -3.42
CA LEU A 73 -4.81 -7.59 -4.13
C LEU A 73 -5.99 -7.24 -3.20
N LYS A 74 -6.46 -8.19 -2.39
CA LYS A 74 -7.55 -7.93 -1.43
C LYS A 74 -7.18 -6.80 -0.47
N ASP A 75 -5.94 -6.81 0.01
CA ASP A 75 -5.41 -5.81 0.92
C ASP A 75 -5.30 -4.45 0.23
N ALA A 76 -4.75 -4.39 -1.00
CA ALA A 76 -4.68 -3.18 -1.80
C ALA A 76 -6.07 -2.56 -2.06
N VAL A 77 -7.05 -3.39 -2.43
CA VAL A 77 -8.44 -2.94 -2.64
C VAL A 77 -9.06 -2.43 -1.33
N ALA A 78 -8.79 -3.08 -0.19
CA ALA A 78 -9.29 -2.62 1.10
C ALA A 78 -8.71 -1.24 1.49
N VAL A 79 -7.40 -1.06 1.31
CA VAL A 79 -6.69 0.21 1.54
C VAL A 79 -7.25 1.32 0.63
N ALA A 80 -7.36 1.06 -0.67
CA ALA A 80 -7.89 2.02 -1.63
C ALA A 80 -9.36 2.37 -1.38
N LYS A 81 -10.20 1.38 -1.01
CA LYS A 81 -11.60 1.64 -0.64
C LYS A 81 -11.71 2.53 0.59
N MET A 82 -10.85 2.31 1.59
CA MET A 82 -10.81 3.16 2.77
C MET A 82 -10.39 4.58 2.42
N ALA A 83 -9.33 4.75 1.65
CA ALA A 83 -8.89 6.05 1.16
C ALA A 83 -10.02 6.78 0.41
N LEU A 84 -10.67 6.11 -0.55
CA LEU A 84 -11.78 6.67 -1.31
C LEU A 84 -12.98 7.06 -0.43
N ALA A 85 -13.31 6.25 0.58
CA ALA A 85 -14.45 6.52 1.46
C ALA A 85 -14.18 7.64 2.46
N LYS A 86 -12.91 7.92 2.77
CA LYS A 86 -12.49 8.79 3.88
C LYS A 86 -11.75 10.04 3.46
N MET A 87 -11.29 10.15 2.21
CA MET A 87 -10.49 11.28 1.74
C MET A 87 -11.18 12.65 1.87
N ASP A 88 -12.52 12.67 1.86
CA ASP A 88 -13.32 13.88 1.99
C ASP A 88 -13.72 14.18 3.47
N ASP A 89 -13.41 13.30 4.42
CA ASP A 89 -13.68 13.53 5.84
C ASP A 89 -12.80 14.68 6.36
N ASP A 90 -13.32 15.48 7.31
CA ASP A 90 -12.59 16.63 7.89
C ASP A 90 -11.19 16.30 8.42
N LYS A 91 -10.99 15.07 8.88
CA LYS A 91 -9.72 14.54 9.38
C LYS A 91 -8.67 14.30 8.28
N HIS A 92 -9.10 14.11 7.03
CA HIS A 92 -8.24 13.68 5.92
C HIS A 92 -8.24 14.64 4.72
N LYS A 93 -9.15 15.62 4.69
CA LYS A 93 -9.32 16.54 3.56
C LYS A 93 -8.07 17.34 3.18
N ASP A 94 -7.14 17.54 4.11
CA ASP A 94 -5.85 18.19 3.83
C ASP A 94 -4.87 17.26 3.10
N LYS A 95 -5.00 15.94 3.26
CA LYS A 95 -4.00 14.96 2.79
C LYS A 95 -3.84 14.96 1.28
N VAL A 96 -4.87 15.25 0.50
CA VAL A 96 -4.72 15.40 -0.96
C VAL A 96 -3.76 16.54 -1.27
N THR A 97 -3.99 17.72 -0.68
CA THR A 97 -3.09 18.87 -0.83
C THR A 97 -1.69 18.55 -0.32
N GLN A 98 -1.56 17.83 0.79
CA GLN A 98 -0.25 17.50 1.36
C GLN A 98 0.54 16.49 0.52
N TRP A 99 -0.11 15.50 -0.11
CA TRP A 99 0.58 14.49 -0.92
C TRP A 99 0.69 14.85 -2.41
N PHE A 100 -0.23 15.65 -2.94
CA PHE A 100 -0.28 15.97 -4.37
C PHE A 100 -0.05 17.46 -4.64
N GLY A 101 -0.15 18.34 -3.65
CA GLY A 101 -0.03 19.78 -3.83
C GLY A 101 -1.36 20.48 -4.06
N PRO A 102 -1.36 21.83 -4.02
CA PRO A 102 -2.55 22.65 -3.78
C PRO A 102 -3.44 22.88 -5.01
N SER A 103 -3.31 22.09 -6.07
CA SER A 103 -4.15 22.25 -7.26
C SER A 103 -5.59 21.82 -6.98
N ALA A 104 -6.56 22.65 -7.38
CA ALA A 104 -7.98 22.32 -7.32
C ALA A 104 -8.36 21.10 -8.17
N ASP A 105 -7.53 20.76 -9.16
CA ASP A 105 -7.73 19.60 -10.03
C ASP A 105 -7.31 18.27 -9.37
N HIS A 106 -6.48 18.31 -8.32
CA HIS A 106 -5.95 17.07 -7.73
C HIS A 106 -7.00 16.23 -7.00
N PRO A 107 -7.89 16.79 -6.13
CA PRO A 107 -8.91 15.98 -5.46
C PRO A 107 -9.80 15.13 -6.40
N PRO A 108 -10.42 15.70 -7.46
CA PRO A 108 -11.25 14.88 -8.35
C PRO A 108 -10.44 13.83 -9.12
N VAL A 109 -9.21 14.15 -9.56
CA VAL A 109 -8.33 13.18 -10.25
C VAL A 109 -7.94 12.03 -9.34
N VAL A 110 -7.50 12.33 -8.11
CA VAL A 110 -7.10 11.30 -7.13
C VAL A 110 -8.28 10.39 -6.80
N LYS A 111 -9.47 10.98 -6.60
CA LYS A 111 -10.71 10.24 -6.38
C LYS A 111 -11.03 9.31 -7.55
N GLN A 112 -10.91 9.81 -8.79
CA GLN A 112 -11.16 9.01 -9.99
C GLN A 112 -10.19 7.85 -10.14
N VAL A 113 -8.88 8.03 -9.87
CA VAL A 113 -7.89 6.94 -9.89
C VAL A 113 -8.29 5.82 -8.92
N PHE A 114 -8.65 6.16 -7.67
CA PHE A 114 -9.10 5.15 -6.72
C PHE A 114 -10.41 4.50 -7.14
N GLN A 115 -11.38 5.26 -7.67
CA GLN A 115 -12.63 4.72 -8.20
C GLN A 115 -12.39 3.74 -9.34
N ASN A 116 -11.48 4.05 -10.25
CA ASN A 116 -11.10 3.15 -11.34
C ASN A 116 -10.51 1.86 -10.75
N PHE A 117 -9.52 1.97 -9.85
CA PHE A 117 -8.88 0.80 -9.23
C PHE A 117 -9.85 -0.09 -8.44
N VAL A 118 -10.70 0.50 -7.59
CA VAL A 118 -11.68 -0.28 -6.80
C VAL A 118 -12.85 -0.80 -7.65
N GLY A 119 -12.96 -0.35 -8.92
CA GLY A 119 -13.97 -0.73 -9.88
C GLY A 119 -15.32 -0.06 -9.60
N GLY A 120 -15.38 1.25 -9.83
CA GLY A 120 -16.59 2.10 -9.80
C GLY A 120 -17.59 1.80 -10.93
N ALA A 121 -18.26 2.83 -11.46
CA ALA A 121 -19.45 2.71 -12.32
C ALA A 121 -19.29 1.85 -13.60
N THR A 122 -18.05 1.60 -14.06
CA THR A 122 -17.75 0.71 -15.17
C THR A 122 -16.98 -0.50 -14.62
N ASN A 123 -17.63 -1.67 -14.58
CA ASN A 123 -17.08 -2.91 -14.01
C ASN A 123 -15.92 -3.55 -14.84
N GLU A 124 -15.22 -2.76 -15.67
CA GLU A 124 -14.43 -3.26 -16.79
C GLU A 124 -12.94 -2.86 -16.71
N LEU A 125 -12.29 -3.11 -15.58
CA LEU A 125 -10.82 -3.07 -15.55
C LEU A 125 -10.18 -4.16 -16.44
N GLY A 126 -10.91 -5.19 -16.86
CA GLY A 126 -10.33 -6.29 -17.65
C GLY A 126 -9.25 -7.08 -16.88
N PRO A 127 -8.76 -8.21 -17.44
CA PRO A 127 -7.83 -9.08 -16.72
C PRO A 127 -6.36 -8.66 -16.89
N VAL A 128 -5.77 -8.07 -15.86
CA VAL A 128 -4.31 -7.93 -15.72
C VAL A 128 -3.72 -9.31 -15.44
N VAL A 129 -2.74 -9.72 -16.26
CA VAL A 129 -2.10 -11.04 -16.12
C VAL A 129 -0.86 -10.91 -15.24
N VAL A 130 -0.81 -11.67 -14.16
CA VAL A 130 0.43 -11.85 -13.38
C VAL A 130 1.21 -13.00 -13.99
N TRP A 131 2.40 -12.68 -14.49
CA TRP A 131 3.28 -13.67 -15.12
C TRP A 131 4.23 -14.29 -14.10
N ASP A 132 4.44 -15.60 -14.23
CA ASP A 132 5.39 -16.42 -13.46
C ASP A 132 6.85 -16.19 -13.86
N VAL A 133 7.08 -15.73 -15.09
CA VAL A 133 8.42 -15.47 -15.62
C VAL A 133 8.73 -13.98 -15.57
N ASP A 134 9.93 -13.63 -15.09
CA ASP A 134 10.50 -12.28 -15.20
C ASP A 134 10.84 -11.97 -16.67
N TYR A 135 9.90 -11.37 -17.40
CA TYR A 135 10.05 -10.99 -18.80
C TYR A 135 10.61 -9.58 -19.00
N GLY A 136 10.63 -8.81 -17.93
CA GLY A 136 11.13 -7.47 -17.86
C GLY A 136 12.65 -7.42 -17.93
N ARG A 137 13.19 -6.38 -18.56
CA ARG A 137 14.65 -6.17 -18.66
C ARG A 137 15.03 -4.77 -18.22
N ARG A 138 16.09 -4.68 -17.42
CA ARG A 138 16.75 -3.43 -17.04
C ARG A 138 18.25 -3.57 -17.29
N GLY A 139 18.80 -2.74 -18.18
CA GLY A 139 20.21 -2.86 -18.60
C GLY A 139 20.56 -4.24 -19.17
N GLY A 140 19.65 -4.88 -19.91
CA GLY A 140 19.83 -6.23 -20.48
C GLY A 140 19.65 -7.40 -19.49
N ARG A 141 19.58 -7.13 -18.19
CA ARG A 141 19.39 -8.16 -17.15
C ARG A 141 17.89 -8.34 -16.81
N PRO A 142 17.45 -9.52 -16.35
CA PRO A 142 16.11 -9.71 -15.80
C PRO A 142 15.84 -8.68 -14.70
N PHE A 143 14.66 -8.07 -14.69
CA PHE A 143 14.32 -6.97 -13.80
C PHE A 143 14.53 -7.32 -12.32
N CYS A 144 14.11 -8.51 -11.88
CA CYS A 144 14.24 -8.95 -10.49
C CYS A 144 15.69 -9.21 -10.05
N LEU A 145 16.62 -9.31 -11.01
CA LEU A 145 18.04 -9.49 -10.76
C LEU A 145 18.85 -8.21 -11.00
N ALA A 146 18.28 -7.24 -11.71
CA ALA A 146 18.90 -5.95 -11.94
C ALA A 146 18.94 -5.15 -10.63
N THR A 147 20.03 -4.41 -10.45
CA THR A 147 20.20 -3.47 -9.35
C THR A 147 20.27 -2.05 -9.89
N ASP A 148 19.74 -1.08 -9.15
CA ASP A 148 20.00 0.33 -9.42
C ASP A 148 21.43 0.73 -9.02
N ALA A 149 21.75 2.03 -9.14
CA ALA A 149 23.06 2.58 -8.79
C ALA A 149 23.41 2.40 -7.31
N GLN A 150 22.41 2.18 -6.45
CA GLN A 150 22.52 1.96 -5.02
C GLN A 150 22.52 0.47 -4.66
N GLY A 151 22.53 -0.44 -5.64
CA GLY A 151 22.53 -1.88 -5.40
C GLY A 151 21.16 -2.46 -5.05
N ARG A 152 20.07 -1.68 -5.14
CA ARG A 152 18.72 -2.11 -4.77
C ARG A 152 18.05 -2.87 -5.91
N LYS A 153 17.37 -3.96 -5.57
CA LYS A 153 16.58 -4.77 -6.52
C LYS A 153 15.12 -4.33 -6.55
N GLY A 154 14.49 -4.50 -7.72
CA GLY A 154 13.05 -4.27 -7.91
C GLY A 154 12.18 -5.22 -7.09
N THR A 155 10.92 -4.82 -6.87
CA THR A 155 9.93 -5.64 -6.14
C THR A 155 8.86 -6.19 -7.07
N ALA A 156 8.38 -5.38 -7.99
CA ALA A 156 7.42 -5.75 -9.03
C ALA A 156 7.55 -4.76 -10.20
N TYR A 157 6.83 -5.02 -11.29
CA TYR A 157 6.63 -4.08 -12.38
C TYR A 157 5.31 -4.36 -13.11
N PHE A 158 4.74 -3.31 -13.70
CA PHE A 158 3.68 -3.38 -14.69
C PHE A 158 4.24 -3.09 -16.09
N TRP A 159 4.25 -4.09 -16.97
CA TRP A 159 4.61 -3.93 -18.38
C TRP A 159 3.70 -4.78 -19.27
N PRO A 160 3.10 -4.23 -20.34
CA PRO A 160 2.33 -5.04 -21.28
C PRO A 160 3.15 -6.19 -21.86
N ARG A 161 2.55 -7.38 -21.94
CA ARG A 161 3.16 -8.56 -22.56
C ARG A 161 2.19 -9.23 -23.50
N ARG A 162 2.60 -9.43 -24.75
CA ARG A 162 1.77 -10.03 -25.81
C ARG A 162 0.43 -9.30 -25.99
N GLY A 163 0.47 -7.96 -25.98
CA GLY A 163 -0.71 -7.11 -26.16
C GLY A 163 -1.70 -7.12 -24.98
N ARG A 164 -1.31 -7.63 -23.81
CA ARG A 164 -2.15 -7.66 -22.61
C ARG A 164 -1.48 -6.90 -21.46
N PRO A 165 -2.27 -6.23 -20.58
CA PRO A 165 -1.74 -5.67 -19.35
C PRO A 165 -1.12 -6.79 -18.51
N GLY A 166 0.13 -6.57 -18.10
CA GLY A 166 0.96 -7.60 -17.49
C GLY A 166 1.68 -7.06 -16.27
N MET A 167 1.73 -7.87 -15.23
CA MET A 167 2.53 -7.62 -14.03
C MET A 167 3.45 -8.80 -13.75
N HIS A 168 4.52 -8.54 -13.02
CA HIS A 168 5.35 -9.56 -12.43
C HIS A 168 5.82 -9.12 -11.04
N PHE A 169 5.89 -10.06 -10.10
CA PHE A 169 6.31 -9.82 -8.73
C PHE A 169 7.57 -10.62 -8.45
N CYS A 170 8.64 -9.93 -8.05
CA CYS A 170 9.93 -10.52 -7.74
C CYS A 170 9.90 -11.27 -6.39
N PRO A 171 10.87 -12.17 -6.12
CA PRO A 171 10.95 -12.90 -4.84
C PRO A 171 10.87 -12.00 -3.59
N LYS A 172 11.39 -10.77 -3.67
CA LYS A 172 11.34 -9.77 -2.60
C LYS A 172 9.91 -9.43 -2.15
N PHE A 173 8.92 -9.49 -3.06
CA PHE A 173 7.51 -9.25 -2.73
C PHE A 173 6.97 -10.27 -1.73
N PHE A 174 7.32 -11.55 -1.89
CA PHE A 174 6.76 -12.64 -1.09
C PHE A 174 7.29 -12.68 0.35
N GLY A 175 8.41 -11.98 0.63
CA GLY A 175 8.90 -11.79 2.00
C GLY A 175 8.20 -10.69 2.79
N ARG A 176 7.27 -9.95 2.17
CA ARG A 176 6.52 -8.85 2.79
C ARG A 176 5.27 -9.35 3.50
N LYS A 177 4.73 -8.53 4.40
CA LYS A 177 3.55 -8.85 5.21
C LYS A 177 2.26 -8.55 4.45
N ASN A 178 1.24 -9.38 4.66
CA ASN A 178 -0.15 -9.03 4.35
C ASN A 178 -0.69 -8.02 5.37
N ALA A 179 -1.89 -7.48 5.15
CA ALA A 179 -2.47 -6.45 6.02
C ALA A 179 -2.61 -6.91 7.47
N ARG A 180 -3.10 -8.14 7.70
CA ARG A 180 -3.31 -8.70 9.04
C ARG A 180 -1.99 -8.75 9.83
N ASP A 181 -0.94 -9.28 9.23
CA ASP A 181 0.37 -9.44 9.87
C ASP A 181 1.11 -8.11 9.99
N TYR A 182 0.82 -7.18 9.09
CA TYR A 182 1.40 -5.84 9.09
C TYR A 182 0.95 -5.02 10.30
N VAL A 183 -0.35 -5.03 10.63
CA VAL A 183 -0.89 -4.30 11.80
C VAL A 183 -1.04 -5.15 13.05
N ALA A 184 -0.53 -6.38 13.04
CA ALA A 184 -0.57 -7.28 14.19
C ALA A 184 0.01 -6.61 15.46
N GLY A 185 -0.66 -6.81 16.59
CA GLY A 185 -0.30 -6.15 17.85
C GLY A 185 -0.76 -4.69 17.95
N GLY A 186 -1.81 -4.29 17.23
CA GLY A 186 -2.42 -2.97 17.35
C GLY A 186 -1.53 -1.85 16.80
N CYS A 187 -0.82 -2.11 15.71
CA CYS A 187 0.10 -1.17 15.09
C CYS A 187 1.28 -0.67 15.96
N GLY A 188 1.61 -1.36 17.05
CA GLY A 188 2.72 -0.96 17.94
C GLY A 188 4.10 -0.94 17.26
N ASN A 189 4.26 -1.67 16.15
CA ASN A 189 5.49 -1.72 15.35
C ASN A 189 5.44 -0.83 14.09
N VAL A 190 4.35 -0.10 13.86
CA VAL A 190 4.26 0.85 12.75
C VAL A 190 4.86 2.18 13.23
N SER A 191 5.68 2.81 12.40
CA SER A 191 6.31 4.09 12.69
C SER A 191 5.29 5.19 13.06
N ALA A 192 5.76 6.24 13.73
CA ALA A 192 4.92 7.41 13.99
C ALA A 192 4.69 8.26 12.74
N ASN A 193 5.61 8.17 11.77
CA ASN A 193 5.53 8.84 10.49
C ASN A 193 5.18 7.83 9.39
N ILE A 194 4.68 8.32 8.26
CA ILE A 194 4.67 7.53 7.03
C ILE A 194 6.10 7.47 6.50
N ASP A 195 6.64 6.26 6.32
CA ASP A 195 7.99 6.03 5.81
C ASP A 195 8.05 4.83 4.87
N THR A 196 9.11 4.73 4.08
CA THR A 196 9.27 3.64 3.11
C THR A 196 9.53 2.30 3.77
N GLU A 197 10.30 2.24 4.85
CA GLU A 197 10.69 0.97 5.48
C GLU A 197 9.48 0.21 6.01
N THR A 198 8.60 0.92 6.70
CA THR A 198 7.40 0.36 7.30
C THR A 198 6.25 0.30 6.32
N VAL A 199 6.15 1.15 5.29
CA VAL A 199 5.07 1.06 4.29
C VAL A 199 5.57 0.38 3.01
N GLY A 200 6.39 1.10 2.24
CA GLY A 200 6.82 0.74 0.89
C GLY A 200 7.72 -0.49 0.79
N ARG A 201 8.30 -1.00 1.89
CA ARG A 201 9.16 -2.19 1.93
C ARG A 201 8.58 -3.35 2.74
N ALA A 202 7.57 -3.12 3.59
CA ALA A 202 7.04 -4.14 4.49
C ALA A 202 5.65 -4.69 4.11
N PHE A 203 4.85 -3.96 3.32
CA PHE A 203 3.45 -4.33 3.06
C PHE A 203 3.19 -4.74 1.60
N GLN A 204 2.61 -5.93 1.39
CA GLN A 204 2.30 -6.47 0.06
C GLN A 204 1.26 -5.64 -0.69
N GLY A 205 0.19 -5.20 -0.01
CA GLY A 205 -0.89 -4.43 -0.63
C GLY A 205 -0.40 -3.10 -1.21
N ALA A 206 0.60 -2.47 -0.60
CA ALA A 206 1.22 -1.26 -1.13
C ALA A 206 1.87 -1.49 -2.50
N ASN A 207 2.57 -2.61 -2.71
CA ASN A 207 3.16 -2.90 -4.03
C ASN A 207 2.10 -3.23 -5.06
N VAL A 208 1.09 -4.02 -4.70
CA VAL A 208 0.01 -4.31 -5.65
C VAL A 208 -0.67 -3.00 -6.06
N LEU A 209 -0.97 -2.13 -5.08
CA LEU A 209 -1.55 -0.82 -5.35
C LEU A 209 -0.67 0.02 -6.29
N HIS A 210 0.64 0.11 -6.00
CA HIS A 210 1.62 0.80 -6.85
C HIS A 210 1.53 0.35 -8.30
N GLU A 211 1.67 -0.96 -8.55
CA GLU A 211 1.70 -1.49 -9.92
C GLU A 211 0.38 -1.23 -10.67
N PHE A 212 -0.75 -1.24 -9.95
CA PHE A 212 -2.04 -0.94 -10.56
C PHE A 212 -2.21 0.53 -10.95
N MET A 213 -1.48 1.47 -10.34
CA MET A 213 -1.52 2.87 -10.77
C MET A 213 -0.98 3.03 -12.19
N HIS A 214 -0.01 2.21 -12.60
CA HIS A 214 0.51 2.20 -13.97
C HIS A 214 -0.45 1.59 -14.99
N TYR A 215 -1.55 0.96 -14.57
CA TYR A 215 -2.48 0.41 -15.52
C TYR A 215 -3.32 1.52 -16.14
N ASP A 216 -3.35 1.62 -17.48
CA ASP A 216 -4.04 2.68 -18.22
C ASP A 216 -5.50 2.90 -17.77
N LYS A 217 -6.25 1.81 -17.53
CA LYS A 217 -7.65 1.88 -17.05
C LYS A 217 -7.79 2.48 -15.65
N VAL A 218 -6.71 2.52 -14.88
CA VAL A 218 -6.66 3.09 -13.53
C VAL A 218 -6.10 4.51 -13.59
N GLY A 219 -4.87 4.66 -14.06
CA GLY A 219 -4.14 5.92 -14.07
C GLY A 219 -4.47 6.81 -15.26
N LEU A 220 -4.17 6.35 -16.48
CA LEU A 220 -4.28 7.15 -17.70
C LEU A 220 -5.69 7.71 -17.92
N GLU A 221 -6.73 6.89 -17.73
CA GLU A 221 -8.13 7.33 -17.91
C GLU A 221 -8.58 8.39 -16.89
N ALA A 222 -7.91 8.51 -15.73
CA ALA A 222 -8.22 9.50 -14.71
C ALA A 222 -7.34 10.76 -14.81
N VAL A 223 -6.04 10.58 -15.06
CA VAL A 223 -5.04 11.65 -15.05
C VAL A 223 -4.92 12.32 -16.42
N GLY A 224 -5.27 11.59 -17.50
CA GLY A 224 -5.03 12.00 -18.89
C GLY A 224 -3.60 11.73 -19.37
N GLU A 225 -2.70 11.35 -18.45
CA GLU A 225 -1.31 11.00 -18.72
C GLU A 225 -0.94 9.70 -18.01
N GLN A 226 0.08 9.02 -18.52
CA GLN A 226 0.55 7.78 -17.95
C GLN A 226 1.18 8.00 -16.57
N ILE A 227 0.63 7.37 -15.53
CA ILE A 227 1.28 7.33 -14.21
C ILE A 227 2.57 6.52 -14.33
N GLY A 228 3.68 7.13 -13.92
CA GLY A 228 5.02 6.54 -13.91
C GLY A 228 5.65 6.58 -12.52
N ASP A 229 6.97 6.39 -12.52
CA ASP A 229 7.82 6.33 -11.34
C ASP A 229 8.85 7.46 -11.36
N PHE A 230 8.50 8.61 -10.79
CA PHE A 230 9.33 9.81 -10.80
C PHE A 230 10.02 10.05 -9.47
N ALA A 231 9.38 9.61 -8.39
CA ALA A 231 9.91 9.63 -7.05
C ALA A 231 9.65 8.26 -6.41
N TYR A 232 10.65 7.75 -5.70
CA TYR A 232 10.54 6.52 -4.92
C TYR A 232 10.86 6.83 -3.47
N GLY A 233 10.04 6.31 -2.57
CA GLY A 233 10.21 6.51 -1.13
C GLY A 233 9.33 7.63 -0.60
N ALA A 234 8.95 7.51 0.68
CA ALA A 234 7.89 8.32 1.26
C ALA A 234 8.24 9.82 1.25
N TYR A 235 9.46 10.17 1.64
CA TYR A 235 9.92 11.56 1.66
C TYR A 235 10.04 12.14 0.26
N ASP A 236 10.69 11.42 -0.66
CA ASP A 236 10.83 11.87 -2.05
C ASP A 236 9.48 12.10 -2.73
N CYS A 237 8.48 11.27 -2.44
CA CYS A 237 7.11 11.43 -2.95
C CYS A 237 6.39 12.61 -2.30
N PHE A 238 6.57 12.80 -0.99
CA PHE A 238 5.97 13.92 -0.26
C PHE A 238 6.55 15.27 -0.69
N ASP A 239 7.86 15.34 -0.90
CA ASP A 239 8.56 16.55 -1.33
C ASP A 239 8.44 16.82 -2.83
N LEU A 240 7.94 15.86 -3.61
CA LEU A 240 7.80 15.98 -5.07
C LEU A 240 7.03 17.24 -5.47
N GLN A 241 6.01 17.67 -4.70
CA GLN A 241 5.25 18.90 -4.96
C GLN A 241 6.09 20.20 -4.86
N ASN A 242 7.21 20.16 -4.12
CA ASN A 242 8.10 21.29 -3.91
C ASN A 242 9.29 21.26 -4.89
N ASP A 243 9.64 20.09 -5.40
CA ASP A 243 10.79 19.90 -6.30
C ASP A 243 10.39 20.02 -7.79
N ARG A 244 10.41 21.26 -8.29
CA ARG A 244 10.18 21.55 -9.72
C ARG A 244 11.20 20.90 -10.65
N VAL A 245 12.41 20.58 -10.17
CA VAL A 245 13.44 19.94 -10.99
C VAL A 245 13.11 18.46 -11.19
N LYS A 246 12.69 17.76 -10.13
CA LYS A 246 12.22 16.36 -10.21
C LYS A 246 10.92 16.24 -11.01
N LEU A 247 9.98 17.16 -10.83
CA LEU A 247 8.71 17.15 -11.59
C LEU A 247 8.88 17.52 -13.07
N GLY A 248 9.71 18.51 -13.39
CA GLY A 248 9.77 19.05 -14.75
C GLY A 248 8.39 19.57 -15.19
N SER A 249 7.83 18.99 -16.26
CA SER A 249 6.46 19.30 -16.74
C SER A 249 5.37 18.41 -16.15
N ARG A 250 5.74 17.43 -15.33
CA ARG A 250 4.84 16.41 -14.78
C ARG A 250 4.12 16.91 -13.54
N LYS A 251 3.07 16.21 -13.16
CA LYS A 251 2.31 16.44 -11.92
C LYS A 251 2.59 15.33 -10.91
N THR A 252 2.43 15.62 -9.63
CA THR A 252 2.47 14.62 -8.54
C THR A 252 1.42 13.51 -8.73
N THR A 253 0.29 13.83 -9.38
CA THR A 253 -0.74 12.87 -9.79
C THR A 253 -0.26 11.87 -10.85
N GLU A 254 0.90 12.09 -11.45
CA GLU A 254 1.49 11.16 -12.40
C GLU A 254 2.53 10.23 -11.74
N ASN A 255 2.71 10.26 -10.40
CA ASN A 255 3.63 9.37 -9.67
C ASN A 255 2.88 8.28 -8.89
N ALA A 256 3.21 7.00 -9.13
CA ALA A 256 2.50 5.87 -8.52
C ALA A 256 2.62 5.82 -6.98
N ASP A 257 3.82 6.06 -6.44
CA ASP A 257 4.05 5.99 -4.99
C ASP A 257 3.29 7.07 -4.20
N ASN A 258 2.97 8.24 -4.80
CA ASN A 258 2.14 9.26 -4.15
C ASN A 258 0.76 8.70 -3.78
N TYR A 259 0.14 7.89 -4.65
CA TYR A 259 -1.13 7.22 -4.36
C TYR A 259 -1.01 6.18 -3.25
N VAL A 260 0.11 5.44 -3.22
CA VAL A 260 0.38 4.44 -2.18
C VAL A 260 0.49 5.11 -0.82
N TYR A 261 1.37 6.09 -0.67
CA TYR A 261 1.58 6.74 0.61
C TYR A 261 0.36 7.54 1.08
N PHE A 262 -0.36 8.21 0.15
CA PHE A 262 -1.64 8.82 0.46
C PHE A 262 -2.66 7.81 1.02
N ALA A 263 -2.87 6.69 0.32
CA ALA A 263 -3.86 5.69 0.73
C ALA A 263 -3.46 5.01 2.04
N MET A 264 -2.17 4.72 2.21
CA MET A 264 -1.63 4.14 3.44
C MET A 264 -1.71 5.08 4.63
N HIS A 265 -1.52 6.39 4.41
CA HIS A 265 -1.70 7.39 5.46
C HIS A 265 -3.12 7.33 6.02
N ILE A 266 -4.15 7.39 5.16
CA ILE A 266 -5.55 7.28 5.60
C ILE A 266 -5.80 5.91 6.26
N TRP A 267 -5.38 4.82 5.62
CA TRP A 267 -5.67 3.47 6.10
C TRP A 267 -5.04 3.18 7.46
N LEU A 268 -3.79 3.57 7.68
CA LEU A 268 -3.11 3.44 8.97
C LEU A 268 -3.79 4.30 10.03
N THR A 269 -4.12 5.55 9.69
CA THR A 269 -4.78 6.45 10.63
C THR A 269 -6.12 5.93 11.12
N GLU A 270 -6.92 5.32 10.25
CA GLU A 270 -8.21 4.73 10.60
C GLU A 270 -8.06 3.36 11.29
N THR A 271 -7.15 2.51 10.80
CA THR A 271 -6.97 1.14 11.32
C THR A 271 -6.30 1.12 12.69
N CYS A 272 -5.33 2.01 12.91
CA CYS A 272 -4.56 2.08 14.15
C CYS A 272 -5.16 3.04 15.18
N GLY A 273 -6.20 3.81 14.81
CA GLY A 273 -6.88 4.74 15.71
C GLY A 273 -5.99 5.88 16.21
N ARG A 274 -4.94 6.24 15.47
CA ARG A 274 -4.01 7.33 15.80
C ARG A 274 -3.60 8.08 14.54
N ASP A 275 -3.23 9.34 14.68
CA ASP A 275 -2.69 10.11 13.56
C ASP A 275 -1.23 9.73 13.28
N PHE A 276 -0.86 9.81 12.01
CA PHE A 276 0.50 9.58 11.54
C PHE A 276 1.02 10.90 10.99
N ALA A 277 2.27 11.23 11.31
CA ALA A 277 2.90 12.41 10.73
C ALA A 277 3.36 12.11 9.29
N TYR A 278 3.56 13.19 8.53
CA TYR A 278 4.17 13.12 7.21
C TYR A 278 5.67 12.74 7.31
N PRO A 279 6.29 12.25 6.22
CA PRO A 279 7.74 12.09 6.15
C PRO A 279 8.46 13.41 6.46
N ARG A 280 9.60 13.34 7.13
CA ARG A 280 10.36 14.51 7.62
C ARG A 280 11.66 14.76 6.88
N GLY A 281 12.26 13.71 6.32
CA GLY A 281 13.57 13.77 5.67
C GLY A 281 13.93 12.49 4.95
N GLU A 282 15.12 12.48 4.35
CA GLU A 282 15.70 11.34 3.62
C GLU A 282 15.82 10.06 4.46
N GLU A 283 15.85 10.16 5.79
CA GLU A 283 15.82 9.00 6.68
C GLU A 283 14.50 8.22 6.63
N ASP A 284 13.42 8.83 6.14
CA ASP A 284 12.11 8.20 5.97
C ASP A 284 11.96 7.53 4.57
N ASN A 285 13.02 7.49 3.74
CA ASN A 285 13.05 6.91 2.38
C ASN A 285 13.44 5.41 2.30
#